data_AF-A0A5B7TVC9-F1
#
_entry.id   AF-A0A5B7TVC9-F1
#
_cell.length_a   1.000
_cell.length_b   1.000
_cell.length_c   1.000
_cell.angle_alpha   90.00
_cell.angle_beta   90.00
_cell.angle_gamma   90.00
#
_symmetry.space_group_name_H-M   'P 1'
#
loop_
_entity.id
_entity.type
_entity.pdbx_description
1 polymer ?
#
loop_
_entity_poly.entity_id
_entity_poly.type
_entity_poly.pdbx_seq_one_letter_code
_entity_poly.pdbx_strand_id
1 'polypeptide(L)'
;MKKNMNSTKHEDALEHVIRLREFYQQVFVYIIFVIVWLNFKNNIIAFVRTHTDNVDNNFLNWLNINIILVPVLWGIIILIYGLYLNKFKLSFLKKWEEKKLKKIMNK
;
A
#
# COMPACT_ATOMS: atom_id res chain seq x y z
N MET A 1 3.05 13.81 -38.07
CA MET A 1 3.24 14.55 -36.81
C MET A 1 4.50 14.05 -36.11
N LYS A 2 5.56 14.87 -36.07
CA LYS A 2 6.82 14.52 -35.40
C LYS A 2 6.61 14.69 -33.89
N LYS A 3 6.24 13.60 -33.19
CA LYS A 3 6.05 13.61 -31.73
C LYS A 3 7.39 13.97 -31.08
N ASN A 4 7.44 15.09 -30.36
CA ASN A 4 8.67 15.56 -29.69
C ASN A 4 9.16 14.49 -28.70
N MET A 5 10.35 13.93 -28.98
CA MET A 5 10.95 12.84 -28.20
C MET A 5 11.40 13.28 -26.79
N ASN A 6 11.40 14.59 -26.52
CA ASN A 6 11.70 15.16 -25.22
C ASN A 6 10.44 15.37 -24.36
N SER A 7 9.27 15.68 -24.94
CA SER A 7 8.03 15.84 -24.16
C SER A 7 7.55 14.49 -23.61
N THR A 8 7.61 13.44 -24.43
CA THR A 8 7.25 12.07 -24.05
C THR A 8 7.98 11.57 -22.80
N LYS A 9 9.31 11.75 -22.71
CA LYS A 9 10.09 11.30 -21.55
C LYS A 9 9.75 12.03 -20.25
N HIS A 10 9.36 13.31 -20.34
CA HIS A 10 8.95 14.09 -19.19
C HIS A 10 7.52 13.74 -18.75
N GLU A 11 6.64 13.49 -19.72
CA GLU A 11 5.25 13.08 -19.52
C GLU A 11 5.18 11.67 -18.89
N ASP A 12 5.96 10.72 -19.39
CA ASP A 12 6.09 9.37 -18.83
C ASP A 12 6.60 9.39 -17.38
N ALA A 13 7.53 10.31 -17.07
CA ALA A 13 8.05 10.49 -15.72
C ALA A 13 7.01 11.13 -14.77
N LEU A 14 6.20 12.06 -15.28
CA LEU A 14 5.12 12.72 -14.53
C LEU A 14 3.99 11.74 -14.20
N GLU A 15 3.47 11.03 -15.20
CA GLU A 15 2.43 10.00 -14.99
C GLU A 15 2.88 8.95 -13.98
N HIS A 16 4.16 8.61 -14.00
CA HIS A 16 4.72 7.65 -13.07
C HIS A 16 4.76 8.17 -11.62
N VAL A 17 5.11 9.45 -11.42
CA VAL A 17 5.05 10.08 -10.09
C VAL A 17 3.61 10.11 -9.57
N ILE A 18 2.65 10.41 -10.45
CA ILE A 18 1.22 10.39 -10.13
C ILE A 18 0.79 8.99 -9.67
N ARG A 19 1.13 7.94 -10.43
CA ARG A 19 0.81 6.55 -10.06
C ARG A 19 1.39 6.12 -8.71
N LEU A 20 2.62 6.54 -8.37
CA LEU A 20 3.16 6.27 -7.03
C LEU A 20 2.44 7.05 -5.95
N ARG A 21 2.13 8.32 -6.19
CA ARG A 21 1.40 9.15 -5.22
C ARG A 21 0.06 8.51 -4.86
N GLU A 22 -0.67 8.04 -5.87
CA GLU A 22 -1.94 7.34 -5.70
C GLU A 22 -1.78 6.03 -4.92
N PHE A 23 -0.76 5.23 -5.22
CA PHE A 23 -0.45 4.02 -4.46
C PHE A 23 -0.15 4.31 -2.98
N TYR A 24 0.72 5.29 -2.70
CA TYR A 24 1.03 5.66 -1.31
C TYR A 24 -0.18 6.22 -0.57
N GLN A 25 -1.06 6.94 -1.26
CA GLN A 25 -2.32 7.41 -0.67
C GLN A 25 -3.23 6.24 -0.28
N GLN A 26 -3.35 5.22 -1.12
CA GLN A 26 -4.11 4.00 -0.80
C GLN A 26 -3.50 3.25 0.39
N VAL A 27 -2.17 3.08 0.43
CA VAL A 27 -1.45 2.46 1.56
C VAL A 27 -1.66 3.26 2.84
N PHE A 28 -1.62 4.59 2.78
CA PHE A 28 -1.80 5.46 3.94
C PHE A 28 -3.21 5.35 4.52
N VAL A 29 -4.24 5.44 3.67
CA VAL A 29 -5.64 5.26 4.08
C VAL A 29 -5.85 3.87 4.66
N TYR A 30 -5.24 2.84 4.04
CA TYR A 30 -5.28 1.49 4.53
C TYR A 30 -4.71 1.35 5.95
N ILE A 31 -3.53 1.91 6.21
CA ILE A 31 -2.90 1.88 7.54
C ILE A 31 -3.79 2.56 8.58
N ILE A 32 -4.36 3.72 8.27
CA ILE A 32 -5.30 4.42 9.16
C ILE A 32 -6.50 3.52 9.46
N PHE A 33 -7.10 2.93 8.42
CA PHE A 33 -8.24 2.03 8.58
C PHE A 33 -7.90 0.84 9.48
N VAL A 34 -6.74 0.21 9.30
CA VAL A 34 -6.30 -0.92 10.14
C VAL A 34 -6.11 -0.47 11.60
N ILE A 35 -5.50 0.68 11.84
CA ILE A 35 -5.33 1.20 13.21
C ILE A 35 -6.68 1.42 13.86
N VAL A 36 -7.61 2.11 13.18
CA VAL A 36 -8.97 2.34 13.69
C VAL A 36 -9.66 1.01 13.94
N TRP A 37 -9.66 0.10 12.97
CA TRP A 37 -10.27 -1.22 13.07
C TRP A 37 -9.77 -2.02 14.28
N LEU A 38 -8.45 -2.03 14.53
CA LEU A 38 -7.85 -2.71 15.67
C LEU A 38 -8.26 -2.08 17.02
N ASN A 39 -8.39 -0.75 17.09
CA ASN A 39 -8.91 -0.07 18.29
C ASN A 39 -10.38 -0.44 18.56
N PHE A 40 -11.18 -0.63 17.51
CA PHE A 40 -12.59 -1.01 17.64
C PHE A 40 -12.82 -2.50 17.88
N LYS A 41 -11.83 -3.37 17.68
CA LYS A 41 -11.95 -4.83 17.86
C LYS A 41 -12.60 -5.21 19.19
N ASN A 42 -12.14 -4.63 20.29
CA ASN A 42 -12.64 -4.99 21.62
C ASN A 42 -14.11 -4.59 21.80
N ASN A 43 -14.53 -3.46 21.22
CA ASN A 43 -15.92 -3.02 21.23
C ASN A 43 -16.81 -3.96 20.39
N ILE A 44 -16.32 -4.44 19.25
CA ILE A 44 -17.04 -5.41 18.41
C ILE A 44 -17.25 -6.73 19.16
N ILE A 45 -16.20 -7.26 19.80
CA ILE A 45 -16.29 -8.51 20.58
C ILE A 45 -17.24 -8.34 21.77
N ALA A 46 -17.14 -7.23 22.50
CA ALA A 46 -18.01 -6.93 23.63
C ALA A 46 -19.48 -6.79 23.19
N PHE A 47 -19.73 -6.11 22.07
CA PHE A 47 -21.07 -5.93 21.51
C PHE A 47 -21.70 -7.27 21.13
N VAL A 48 -20.97 -8.13 20.40
CA VAL A 48 -21.45 -9.48 20.03
C VAL A 48 -21.74 -10.31 21.27
N ARG A 49 -20.90 -10.24 22.30
CA ARG A 49 -21.11 -10.97 23.55
C ARG A 49 -22.35 -10.53 24.32
N THR A 50 -22.72 -9.24 24.25
CA THR A 50 -23.86 -8.69 25.02
C THR A 50 -25.18 -8.71 24.26
N HIS A 51 -25.16 -8.74 22.92
CA HIS A 51 -26.36 -8.64 22.08
C HIS A 51 -26.72 -9.96 21.39
N THR A 52 -26.01 -11.05 21.67
CA THR A 52 -26.31 -12.37 21.09
C THR A 52 -26.38 -13.39 22.22
N ASP A 53 -27.54 -14.02 22.34
CA ASP A 53 -27.77 -15.07 23.33
C ASP A 53 -26.97 -16.33 22.95
N ASN A 54 -26.39 -16.99 23.95
CA ASN A 54 -25.65 -18.26 23.81
C ASN A 54 -24.43 -18.21 22.86
N VAL A 55 -23.73 -17.07 22.78
CA VAL A 55 -22.46 -17.02 22.03
C VAL A 55 -21.41 -17.93 22.65
N ASP A 56 -20.97 -18.91 21.88
CA ASP A 56 -19.86 -19.80 22.24
C ASP A 56 -18.51 -19.03 22.28
N ASN A 57 -17.68 -19.36 23.26
CA ASN A 57 -16.32 -18.84 23.39
C ASN A 57 -15.46 -19.20 22.17
N ASN A 58 -15.69 -20.36 21.53
CA ASN A 58 -14.98 -20.70 20.29
C ASN A 58 -15.30 -19.73 19.16
N PHE A 59 -16.55 -19.30 19.05
CA PHE A 59 -16.95 -18.31 18.05
C PHE A 59 -16.28 -16.95 18.29
N LEU A 60 -16.25 -16.47 19.55
CA LEU A 60 -15.57 -15.22 19.89
C LEU A 60 -14.06 -15.28 19.61
N ASN A 61 -13.42 -16.41 19.89
CA ASN A 61 -12.01 -16.59 19.59
C ASN A 61 -11.74 -16.62 18.08
N TRP A 62 -12.56 -17.34 17.32
CA TRP A 62 -12.51 -17.32 15.85
C TRP A 62 -12.68 -15.89 15.31
N LEU A 63 -13.68 -15.15 15.80
CA LEU A 63 -13.94 -13.78 15.37
C LEU A 63 -12.75 -12.86 15.67
N ASN A 64 -12.20 -12.94 16.88
CA ASN A 64 -11.04 -12.17 17.32
C ASN A 64 -9.81 -12.41 16.43
N ILE A 65 -9.55 -13.67 16.07
CA ILE A 65 -8.44 -14.04 15.17
C ILE A 65 -8.70 -13.49 13.77
N ASN A 66 -9.92 -13.64 13.22
CA ASN A 66 -10.25 -13.16 11.87
C ASN A 66 -10.18 -11.63 11.74
N ILE A 67 -10.61 -10.90 12.78
CA ILE A 67 -10.51 -9.43 12.82
C ILE A 67 -9.07 -8.95 12.60
N ILE A 68 -8.07 -9.73 13.01
CA ILE A 68 -6.64 -9.43 12.81
C ILE A 68 -6.13 -10.05 11.50
N LEU A 69 -6.47 -11.30 11.23
CA LEU A 69 -5.94 -12.07 10.10
C LEU A 69 -6.33 -11.45 8.75
N VAL A 70 -7.58 -11.00 8.61
CA VAL A 70 -8.10 -10.44 7.36
C VAL A 70 -7.31 -9.18 6.95
N PRO A 71 -7.15 -8.15 7.81
CA PRO A 71 -6.26 -7.03 7.51
C PRO A 71 -4.79 -7.44 7.27
N VAL A 72 -4.28 -8.44 7.96
CA VAL A 72 -2.89 -8.87 7.72
C VAL A 72 -2.74 -9.42 6.29
N LEU A 73 -3.67 -10.27 5.84
CA LEU A 73 -3.67 -10.84 4.49
C LEU A 73 -3.83 -9.77 3.41
N TRP A 74 -4.75 -8.81 3.59
CA TRP A 74 -4.90 -7.68 2.67
C TRP A 74 -3.65 -6.81 2.62
N GLY A 75 -2.99 -6.60 3.75
CA GLY A 75 -1.72 -5.89 3.83
C GLY A 75 -0.64 -6.55 2.99
N ILE A 76 -0.56 -7.89 3.02
CA ILE A 76 0.40 -8.66 2.22
C ILE A 76 0.12 -8.50 0.72
N ILE A 77 -1.14 -8.55 0.30
CA ILE A 77 -1.51 -8.35 -1.12
C ILE A 77 -1.09 -6.97 -1.61
N ILE A 78 -1.37 -5.92 -0.82
CA ILE A 78 -0.97 -4.54 -1.14
C ILE A 78 0.56 -4.42 -1.20
N LEU A 79 1.27 -5.10 -0.29
CA LEU A 79 2.73 -5.11 -0.26
C LEU A 79 3.32 -5.77 -1.53
N ILE A 80 2.78 -6.91 -1.95
CA ILE A 80 3.17 -7.59 -3.19
C ILE A 80 2.92 -6.69 -4.40
N TYR A 81 1.77 -6.02 -4.46
CA TYR A 81 1.43 -5.08 -5.53
C TYR A 81 2.41 -3.89 -5.57
N GLY A 82 2.76 -3.34 -4.40
CA GLY A 82 3.78 -2.30 -4.27
C GLY A 82 5.16 -2.73 -4.74
N LEU A 83 5.59 -3.94 -4.38
CA LEU A 83 6.86 -4.51 -4.85
C LEU A 83 6.87 -4.71 -6.37
N TYR A 84 5.76 -5.13 -6.96
CA TYR A 84 5.61 -5.28 -8.40
C TYR A 84 5.74 -3.93 -9.13
N LEU A 85 5.03 -2.90 -8.63
CA LEU A 85 5.15 -1.52 -9.11
C LEU A 85 6.58 -0.98 -9.00
N ASN A 86 7.29 -1.33 -7.93
CA ASN A 86 8.64 -0.84 -7.66
C ASN A 86 9.75 -1.60 -8.43
N LYS A 87 9.55 -2.87 -8.79
CA LYS A 87 10.49 -3.65 -9.64
C LYS A 87 10.68 -3.01 -11.02
N PHE A 88 9.64 -2.39 -11.57
CA PHE A 88 9.75 -1.58 -12.79
C PHE A 88 10.67 -0.35 -12.62
N LYS A 89 10.87 0.09 -11.37
CA LYS A 89 11.49 1.35 -11.01
C LYS A 89 12.96 1.23 -10.59
N LEU A 90 13.37 0.12 -9.98
CA LEU A 90 14.77 -0.13 -9.61
C LEU A 90 15.73 -0.02 -10.81
N SER A 91 15.29 -0.45 -12.01
CA SER A 91 16.08 -0.31 -13.24
C SER A 91 16.13 1.14 -13.75
N PHE A 92 15.07 1.92 -13.61
CA PHE A 92 14.99 3.30 -14.11
C PHE A 92 15.66 4.31 -13.17
N LEU A 93 15.49 4.15 -11.84
CA LEU A 93 16.16 4.96 -10.82
C LEU A 93 17.68 4.81 -10.90
N LYS A 94 18.20 3.59 -11.10
CA LYS A 94 19.63 3.35 -11.31
C LYS A 94 20.18 4.14 -12.49
N LYS A 95 19.48 4.11 -13.64
CA LYS A 95 19.87 4.86 -14.84
C LYS A 95 19.78 6.38 -14.64
N TRP A 96 18.86 6.86 -13.81
CA TRP A 96 18.75 8.28 -13.49
C TRP A 96 19.84 8.74 -12.50
N GLU A 97 20.15 7.95 -11.48
CA GLU A 97 21.26 8.18 -10.56
C GLU A 97 22.59 8.20 -11.31
N GLU A 98 22.84 7.22 -12.19
CA GLU A 98 24.03 7.19 -13.03
C GLU A 98 24.18 8.44 -13.90
N LYS A 99 23.06 8.98 -14.41
CA LYS A 99 23.07 10.24 -15.18
C LYS A 99 23.38 11.45 -14.31
N LYS A 100 22.83 11.54 -13.10
CA LYS A 100 23.14 12.61 -12.16
C LYS A 100 24.58 12.55 -11.67
N LEU A 101 25.07 11.35 -11.32
CA LEU A 101 26.45 11.10 -10.94
C LEU A 101 27.42 11.49 -12.06
N LYS A 102 27.16 11.09 -13.31
CA LYS A 102 27.96 11.54 -14.47
C LYS A 102 27.96 13.06 -14.64
N LYS A 103 26.83 13.73 -14.36
CA LYS A 103 26.72 15.19 -14.49
C LYS A 103 27.47 15.94 -13.37
N ILE A 104 27.64 15.32 -12.20
CA ILE A 104 28.41 15.85 -11.07
C ILE A 104 29.90 15.54 -11.24
N MET A 105 30.27 14.37 -11.77
CA MET A 105 31.68 13.98 -12.00
C MET A 105 32.33 14.66 -13.21
N ASN A 106 31.55 15.00 -14.25
CA ASN A 106 32.04 15.74 -15.43
C ASN A 106 32.00 17.27 -15.22
N LYS A 107 31.88 17.74 -13.98
CA LYS A 107 31.89 19.14 -13.60
C LYS A 107 32.93 19.35 -12.51
#